data_AF-A0A953PT17-F1
#
_entry.id   AF-A0A953PT17-F1
#
_cell.length_a   1.000
_cell.length_b   1.000
_cell.length_c   1.000
_cell.angle_alpha   90.00
_cell.angle_beta   90.00
_cell.angle_gamma   90.00
#
_symmetry.space_group_name_H-M   'P 1'
#
loop_
_entity.id
_entity.type
_entity.pdbx_description
1 polymer ?
#
loop_
_entity_poly.entity_id
_entity_poly.type
_entity_poly.pdbx_seq_one_letter_code
_entity_poly.pdbx_strand_id
1 'polypeptide(L)'
;MIRERGPLTVAAFMDLALYHPAFGYYARAAQRSGRAGDFFTSVDVGPLFGELLEIQLEEMSQILKRNAELAENAETKSHSAPATSHQSPATSHQPSFFDLVEAGAGNGRLSADILRAARRRDAAFYETIHLHLAEASAEARGAQRETLGDVAGRVSSSGVSLPDSFEGVLIANELLDAFPVHQVVMREDGLREVYVVPVARAFQASESPALQIIEGPPSTPALQAYLDRLGVTLEPGWRVEINLRAVDWVRDAARRLRRGFLILIDYGHPARELYSVAHASGTLTTFSGHRSAGPEASADAPAWLQRPGQQDLTAHVDFTSVQAAA
;
A
#
# COMPACT_ATOMS: atom_id res chain seq x y z
N MET A 1 23.42 -12.18 7.92
CA MET A 1 22.84 -10.82 8.13
C MET A 1 23.23 -10.19 9.47
N ILE A 2 22.54 -10.42 10.61
CA ILE A 2 22.86 -9.67 11.86
C ILE A 2 24.32 -9.86 12.30
N ARG A 3 24.85 -11.08 12.20
CA ARG A 3 26.28 -11.37 12.52
C ARG A 3 27.27 -10.60 11.64
N GLU A 4 26.90 -10.26 10.41
CA GLU A 4 27.79 -9.65 9.43
C GLU A 4 27.58 -8.14 9.30
N ARG A 5 26.35 -7.66 9.52
CA ARG A 5 25.92 -6.28 9.27
C ARG A 5 25.53 -5.51 10.53
N GLY A 6 25.51 -6.18 11.69
CA GLY A 6 25.06 -5.60 12.94
C GLY A 6 23.53 -5.66 13.13
N PRO A 7 23.01 -4.98 14.18
CA PRO A 7 21.58 -4.92 14.49
C PRO A 7 20.74 -4.44 13.30
N LEU A 8 19.55 -5.01 13.12
CA LEU A 8 18.62 -4.58 12.07
C LEU A 8 17.64 -3.55 12.63
N THR A 9 17.30 -2.50 11.88
CA THR A 9 16.12 -1.69 12.21
C THR A 9 14.85 -2.55 12.13
N VAL A 10 13.77 -2.14 12.80
CA VAL A 10 12.46 -2.82 12.64
C VAL A 10 12.01 -2.83 11.18
N ALA A 11 12.28 -1.76 10.42
CA ALA A 11 12.00 -1.71 8.99
C ALA A 11 12.78 -2.78 8.21
N ALA A 12 14.08 -2.94 8.47
CA ALA A 12 14.87 -3.97 7.80
C ALA A 12 14.44 -5.39 8.22
N PHE A 13 14.00 -5.58 9.46
CA PHE A 13 13.42 -6.84 9.91
C PHE A 13 12.11 -7.16 9.19
N MET A 14 11.17 -6.21 9.15
CA MET A 14 9.89 -6.37 8.45
C MET A 14 10.08 -6.65 6.97
N ASP A 15 11.01 -5.95 6.31
CA ASP A 15 11.28 -6.16 4.88
C ASP A 15 11.70 -7.61 4.59
N LEU A 16 12.57 -8.18 5.42
CA LEU A 16 12.96 -9.59 5.32
C LEU A 16 11.82 -10.54 5.71
N ALA A 17 11.12 -10.26 6.80
CA ALA A 17 10.05 -11.12 7.31
C ALA A 17 8.86 -11.17 6.35
N LEU A 18 8.55 -10.09 5.64
CA LEU A 18 7.40 -10.01 4.74
C LEU A 18 7.78 -10.32 3.29
N TYR A 19 8.89 -9.79 2.79
CA TYR A 19 9.17 -9.75 1.35
C TYR A 19 10.40 -10.55 0.90
N HIS A 20 11.12 -11.23 1.79
CA HIS A 20 12.26 -12.04 1.36
C HIS A 20 11.82 -13.08 0.30
N PRO A 21 12.48 -13.17 -0.88
CA PRO A 21 11.96 -13.96 -2.01
C PRO A 21 11.70 -15.45 -1.75
N ALA A 22 12.39 -16.05 -0.77
CA ALA A 22 12.21 -17.46 -0.40
C ALA A 22 11.55 -17.68 0.97
N PHE A 23 11.57 -16.66 1.83
CA PHE A 23 11.27 -16.83 3.27
C PHE A 23 10.25 -15.83 3.80
N GLY A 24 9.99 -14.76 3.06
CA GLY A 24 9.04 -13.74 3.43
C GLY A 24 7.63 -14.29 3.43
N TYR A 25 6.80 -13.77 4.31
CA TYR A 25 5.40 -14.10 4.42
C TYR A 25 4.69 -14.00 3.05
N TYR A 26 4.95 -12.90 2.33
CA TYR A 26 4.36 -12.65 1.01
C TYR A 26 5.04 -13.37 -0.16
N ALA A 27 6.02 -14.25 0.08
CA ALA A 27 6.63 -15.08 -0.95
C ALA A 27 6.16 -16.55 -0.91
N ARG A 28 5.50 -16.98 0.17
CA ARG A 28 5.33 -18.40 0.51
C ARG A 28 3.95 -19.02 0.27
N ALA A 29 2.90 -18.24 0.06
CA ALA A 29 1.54 -18.78 -0.07
C ALA A 29 0.66 -18.04 -1.10
N ALA A 30 -0.09 -18.77 -1.93
CA ALA A 30 -1.03 -18.22 -2.92
C ALA A 30 -2.29 -17.62 -2.28
N GLN A 31 -2.74 -18.18 -1.16
CA GLN A 31 -3.93 -17.73 -0.41
C GLN A 31 -3.52 -17.40 1.02
N ARG A 32 -3.58 -16.11 1.36
CA ARG A 32 -3.12 -15.55 2.65
C ARG A 32 -4.26 -14.95 3.45
N SER A 33 -5.32 -14.55 2.77
CA SER A 33 -6.54 -14.02 3.36
C SER A 33 -7.74 -14.92 3.05
N GLY A 34 -8.86 -14.68 3.73
CA GLY A 34 -10.08 -15.48 3.64
C GLY A 34 -10.07 -16.68 4.59
N ARG A 35 -11.06 -17.58 4.42
CA ARG A 35 -11.34 -18.66 5.38
C ARG A 35 -10.17 -19.63 5.63
N ALA A 36 -9.31 -19.83 4.63
CA ALA A 36 -8.12 -20.67 4.73
C ALA A 36 -6.82 -19.90 5.02
N GLY A 37 -6.89 -18.56 5.07
CA GLY A 37 -5.76 -17.67 5.32
C GLY A 37 -5.61 -17.29 6.80
N ASP A 38 -4.78 -16.28 7.07
CA ASP A 38 -4.48 -15.77 8.41
C ASP A 38 -5.42 -14.66 8.88
N PHE A 39 -6.06 -13.95 7.94
CA PHE A 39 -7.01 -12.86 8.18
C PHE A 39 -8.06 -12.75 7.06
N PHE A 40 -9.03 -11.87 7.20
CA PHE A 40 -9.98 -11.51 6.14
C PHE A 40 -9.70 -10.07 5.70
N THR A 41 -9.71 -9.83 4.40
CA THR A 41 -9.76 -8.49 3.81
C THR A 41 -11.20 -8.15 3.41
N SER A 42 -11.45 -6.89 3.09
CA SER A 42 -12.72 -6.42 2.50
C SER A 42 -13.15 -7.24 1.27
N VAL A 43 -12.18 -7.72 0.49
CA VAL A 43 -12.35 -8.48 -0.75
C VAL A 43 -12.80 -9.94 -0.49
N ASP A 44 -12.50 -10.50 0.68
CA ASP A 44 -12.79 -11.90 1.01
C ASP A 44 -14.23 -12.15 1.45
N VAL A 45 -14.97 -11.11 1.83
CA VAL A 45 -16.34 -11.22 2.34
C VAL A 45 -17.34 -11.41 1.19
N GLY A 46 -17.05 -10.88 0.01
CA GLY A 46 -17.90 -11.00 -1.18
C GLY A 46 -17.65 -9.88 -2.20
N PRO A 47 -18.36 -9.90 -3.35
CA PRO A 47 -18.10 -8.98 -4.47
C PRO A 47 -18.59 -7.56 -4.22
N LEU A 48 -19.42 -7.32 -3.19
CA LEU A 48 -20.08 -6.03 -2.96
C LEU A 48 -19.09 -4.88 -2.84
N PHE A 49 -17.93 -5.10 -2.21
CA PHE A 49 -16.92 -4.06 -2.08
C PHE A 49 -16.38 -3.59 -3.46
N GLY A 50 -16.05 -4.54 -4.35
CA GLY A 50 -15.66 -4.22 -5.73
C GLY A 50 -16.79 -3.60 -6.53
N GLU A 51 -18.04 -4.01 -6.32
CA GLU A 51 -19.22 -3.43 -6.97
C GLU A 51 -19.45 -1.97 -6.55
N LEU A 52 -19.23 -1.62 -5.27
CA LEU A 52 -19.34 -0.24 -4.79
C LEU A 52 -18.20 0.63 -5.32
N LEU A 53 -16.97 0.09 -5.37
CA LEU A 53 -15.84 0.80 -5.96
C LEU A 53 -16.06 1.08 -7.44
N GLU A 54 -16.67 0.15 -8.18
CA GLU A 54 -16.98 0.37 -9.58
C GLU A 54 -17.89 1.58 -9.82
N ILE A 55 -18.92 1.76 -8.99
CA ILE A 55 -19.80 2.94 -9.07
C ILE A 55 -18.97 4.23 -8.95
N GLN A 56 -18.05 4.26 -7.99
CA GLN A 56 -17.18 5.41 -7.78
C GLN A 56 -16.20 5.62 -8.95
N LEU A 57 -15.68 4.55 -9.55
CA LEU A 57 -14.79 4.62 -10.72
C LEU A 57 -15.51 5.15 -11.96
N GLU A 58 -16.75 4.72 -12.18
CA GLU A 58 -17.60 5.22 -13.26
C GLU A 58 -17.77 6.74 -13.15
N GLU A 59 -18.16 7.23 -11.97
CA GLU A 59 -18.27 8.66 -11.64
C GLU A 59 -16.97 9.42 -11.87
N MET A 60 -15.85 8.89 -11.38
CA MET A 60 -14.52 9.48 -11.57
C MET A 60 -14.16 9.57 -13.07
N SER A 61 -14.49 8.55 -13.87
CA SER A 61 -14.27 8.60 -15.32
C SER A 61 -15.07 9.72 -15.99
N GLN A 62 -16.30 9.96 -15.53
CA GLN A 62 -17.16 11.02 -16.06
C GLN A 62 -16.60 12.41 -15.70
N ILE A 63 -16.09 12.59 -14.48
CA ILE A 63 -15.40 13.82 -14.06
C ILE A 63 -14.19 14.10 -14.96
N LEU A 64 -13.37 13.07 -15.22
CA LEU A 64 -12.19 13.21 -16.08
C LEU A 64 -12.55 13.59 -17.52
N LYS A 65 -13.58 12.93 -18.10
CA LYS A 65 -14.08 13.25 -19.44
C LYS A 65 -14.58 14.70 -19.52
N ARG A 66 -15.39 15.13 -18.55
CA ARG A 66 -15.91 16.50 -18.50
C ARG A 66 -14.79 17.54 -18.41
N ASN A 67 -13.77 17.30 -17.59
CA ASN A 67 -12.65 18.22 -17.44
C ASN A 67 -11.82 18.33 -18.72
N ALA A 68 -11.63 17.22 -19.45
CA ALA A 68 -10.96 17.22 -20.75
C ALA A 68 -11.76 18.05 -21.78
N GLU A 69 -13.07 17.85 -21.88
CA GLU A 69 -13.94 18.64 -22.77
C GLU A 69 -13.89 20.15 -22.46
N LEU A 70 -13.85 20.53 -21.18
CA LEU A 70 -13.77 21.93 -20.78
C LEU A 70 -12.42 22.56 -21.16
N ALA A 71 -11.32 21.82 -21.02
CA ALA A 71 -9.98 22.28 -21.40
C ALA A 71 -9.87 22.52 -22.92
N GLU A 72 -10.33 21.56 -23.74
CA GLU A 72 -10.33 21.68 -25.21
C GLU A 72 -11.16 22.89 -25.69
N ASN A 73 -12.33 23.09 -25.07
CA ASN A 73 -13.21 24.22 -25.39
C ASN A 73 -12.59 25.58 -25.00
N ALA A 74 -11.75 25.63 -23.96
CA ALA A 74 -11.06 26.84 -23.54
C ALA A 74 -9.90 27.20 -24.50
N GLU A 75 -9.13 26.21 -24.96
CA GLU A 75 -8.04 26.39 -25.93
C GLU A 75 -8.55 26.85 -27.30
N THR A 76 -9.67 26.27 -27.75
CA THR A 76 -10.31 26.63 -29.03
C THR A 76 -10.84 28.07 -29.03
N LYS A 77 -11.32 28.57 -27.87
CA LYS A 77 -11.79 29.95 -27.73
C LYS A 77 -10.66 30.97 -27.68
N SER A 78 -9.47 30.62 -27.15
CA SER A 78 -8.33 31.55 -27.04
C SER A 78 -7.56 31.76 -28.36
N HIS A 79 -7.67 30.84 -29.33
CA HIS A 79 -6.96 30.92 -30.62
C HIS A 79 -7.81 31.44 -31.79
N SER A 80 -9.03 31.93 -31.56
CA SER A 80 -9.90 32.45 -32.62
C SER A 80 -9.61 33.94 -32.95
N ALA A 81 -8.61 34.19 -33.80
CA ALA A 81 -8.58 35.36 -34.68
C ALA A 81 -9.40 35.04 -35.97
N PRO A 82 -10.01 36.02 -36.65
CA PRO A 82 -10.91 35.73 -37.76
C PRO A 82 -10.08 35.36 -39.00
N ALA A 83 -10.06 34.07 -39.36
CA ALA A 83 -9.59 33.62 -40.66
C ALA A 83 -10.70 32.84 -41.36
N THR A 84 -11.15 33.41 -42.47
CA THR A 84 -12.00 32.78 -43.49
C THR A 84 -11.29 31.58 -44.11
N SER A 85 -11.88 30.38 -43.99
CA SER A 85 -12.07 29.39 -45.07
C SER A 85 -12.33 27.99 -44.51
N HIS A 86 -13.17 27.26 -45.23
CA HIS A 86 -13.64 25.91 -44.93
C HIS A 86 -12.52 24.89 -44.70
N GLN A 87 -12.40 24.37 -43.47
CA GLN A 87 -11.87 23.04 -43.20
C GLN A 87 -12.69 22.38 -42.09
N SER A 88 -13.19 21.17 -42.37
CA SER A 88 -13.89 20.32 -41.41
C SER A 88 -12.94 19.93 -40.26
N PRO A 89 -13.34 20.04 -38.98
CA PRO A 89 -12.55 19.48 -37.91
C PRO A 89 -12.82 17.98 -37.85
N ALA A 90 -11.97 17.19 -38.50
CA ALA A 90 -11.81 15.79 -38.11
C ALA A 90 -10.91 15.77 -36.88
N THR A 91 -11.48 16.06 -35.70
CA THR A 91 -10.85 15.65 -34.44
C THR A 91 -10.92 14.13 -34.40
N SER A 92 -9.79 13.48 -34.62
CA SER A 92 -9.65 12.05 -34.39
C SER A 92 -9.94 11.80 -32.91
N HIS A 93 -11.18 11.44 -32.57
CA HIS A 93 -11.53 10.93 -31.25
C HIS A 93 -10.84 9.58 -31.07
N GLN A 94 -9.56 9.60 -30.67
CA GLN A 94 -9.01 8.45 -29.98
C GLN A 94 -9.85 8.28 -28.71
N PRO A 95 -10.42 7.10 -28.47
CA PRO A 95 -11.16 6.86 -27.23
C PRO A 95 -10.22 7.16 -26.06
N SER A 96 -10.66 8.02 -25.14
CA SER A 96 -9.93 8.26 -23.90
C SER A 96 -10.00 6.98 -23.07
N PHE A 97 -8.88 6.27 -22.97
CA PHE A 97 -8.76 5.12 -22.09
C PHE A 97 -8.86 5.56 -20.63
N PHE A 98 -9.30 4.63 -19.78
CA PHE A 98 -9.34 4.80 -18.33
C PHE A 98 -8.43 3.75 -17.71
N ASP A 99 -7.26 4.17 -17.26
CA ASP A 99 -6.33 3.26 -16.58
C ASP A 99 -6.84 2.95 -15.17
N LEU A 100 -7.19 1.70 -14.93
CA LEU A 100 -7.46 1.17 -13.59
C LEU A 100 -6.19 0.48 -13.12
N VAL A 101 -5.48 1.08 -12.16
CA VAL A 101 -4.24 0.54 -11.59
C VAL A 101 -4.55 -0.04 -10.21
N GLU A 102 -4.32 -1.33 -9.98
CA GLU A 102 -4.40 -1.94 -8.66
C GLU A 102 -3.00 -2.22 -8.13
N ALA A 103 -2.64 -1.59 -7.01
CA ALA A 103 -1.38 -1.82 -6.30
C ALA A 103 -1.61 -2.77 -5.12
N GLY A 104 -0.71 -3.74 -4.95
CA GLY A 104 -0.94 -4.84 -4.02
C GLY A 104 -2.07 -5.74 -4.49
N ALA A 105 -2.17 -5.96 -5.81
CA ALA A 105 -3.34 -6.57 -6.44
C ALA A 105 -3.62 -8.02 -6.01
N GLY A 106 -2.67 -8.68 -5.33
CA GLY A 106 -2.79 -10.08 -4.96
C GLY A 106 -3.12 -10.94 -6.18
N ASN A 107 -4.14 -11.79 -6.04
CA ASN A 107 -4.63 -12.63 -7.14
C ASN A 107 -5.58 -11.90 -8.11
N GLY A 108 -5.79 -10.59 -7.97
CA GLY A 108 -6.64 -9.77 -8.84
C GLY A 108 -8.13 -9.92 -8.58
N ARG A 109 -8.54 -10.44 -7.42
CA ARG A 109 -9.96 -10.64 -7.09
C ARG A 109 -10.76 -9.34 -7.09
N LEU A 110 -10.24 -8.29 -6.47
CA LEU A 110 -10.89 -6.98 -6.42
C LEU A 110 -11.11 -6.42 -7.82
N SER A 111 -10.07 -6.39 -8.66
CA SER A 111 -10.19 -6.02 -10.06
C SER A 111 -11.19 -6.86 -10.84
N ALA A 112 -11.25 -8.17 -10.60
CA ALA A 112 -12.22 -9.04 -11.26
C ALA A 112 -13.66 -8.66 -10.91
N ASP A 113 -13.93 -8.35 -9.64
CA ASP A 113 -15.24 -7.95 -9.16
C ASP A 113 -15.64 -6.56 -9.71
N ILE A 114 -14.71 -5.60 -9.72
CA ILE A 114 -14.90 -4.28 -10.36
C ILE A 114 -15.23 -4.42 -11.85
N LEU A 115 -14.41 -5.15 -12.61
CA LEU A 115 -14.60 -5.30 -14.06
C LEU A 115 -15.93 -5.99 -14.41
N ARG A 116 -16.32 -7.01 -13.64
CA ARG A 116 -17.60 -7.69 -13.83
C ARG A 116 -18.78 -6.78 -13.47
N ALA A 117 -18.65 -5.91 -12.47
CA ALA A 117 -19.64 -4.91 -12.14
C ALA A 117 -19.80 -3.89 -13.28
N ALA A 118 -18.68 -3.36 -13.78
CA ALA A 118 -18.66 -2.38 -14.87
C ALA A 118 -19.32 -2.93 -16.12
N ARG A 119 -18.96 -4.16 -16.53
CA ARG A 119 -19.57 -4.80 -17.70
C ARG A 119 -21.09 -4.98 -17.59
N ARG A 120 -21.62 -5.16 -16.37
CA ARG A 120 -23.07 -5.29 -16.14
C ARG A 120 -23.79 -3.94 -16.11
N ARG A 121 -23.15 -2.90 -15.58
CA ARG A 121 -23.75 -1.60 -15.29
C ARG A 121 -23.63 -0.64 -16.47
N ASP A 122 -22.43 -0.49 -17.01
CA ASP A 122 -22.13 0.33 -18.18
C ASP A 122 -21.08 -0.36 -19.06
N ALA A 123 -21.55 -1.02 -20.12
CA ALA A 123 -20.70 -1.67 -21.10
C ALA A 123 -19.78 -0.67 -21.83
N ALA A 124 -20.21 0.58 -22.02
CA ALA A 124 -19.37 1.58 -22.68
C ALA A 124 -18.21 2.00 -21.77
N PHE A 125 -18.45 2.20 -20.47
CA PHE A 125 -17.37 2.43 -19.50
C PHE A 125 -16.42 1.24 -19.43
N TYR A 126 -16.95 0.02 -19.27
CA TYR A 126 -16.14 -1.21 -19.23
C TYR A 126 -15.18 -1.33 -20.44
N GLU A 127 -15.65 -1.00 -21.64
CA GLU A 127 -14.81 -1.06 -22.84
C GLU A 127 -13.65 -0.05 -22.84
N THR A 128 -13.71 1.01 -22.02
CA THR A 128 -12.61 1.99 -21.88
C THR A 128 -11.55 1.60 -20.86
N ILE A 129 -11.81 0.59 -20.02
CA ILE A 129 -10.92 0.25 -18.90
C ILE A 129 -9.68 -0.51 -19.39
N HIS A 130 -8.51 0.00 -19.03
CA HIS A 130 -7.22 -0.67 -19.13
C HIS A 130 -6.73 -1.05 -17.75
N LEU A 131 -6.68 -2.35 -17.45
CA LEU A 131 -6.31 -2.84 -16.13
C LEU A 131 -4.79 -3.04 -16.01
N HIS A 132 -4.19 -2.43 -14.99
CA HIS A 132 -2.79 -2.58 -14.62
C HIS A 132 -2.68 -3.17 -13.21
N LEU A 133 -2.03 -4.32 -13.06
CA LEU A 133 -1.86 -4.99 -11.77
C LEU A 133 -0.39 -4.91 -11.32
N ALA A 134 -0.14 -4.28 -10.18
CA ALA A 134 1.17 -4.25 -9.52
C ALA A 134 1.14 -5.11 -8.25
N GLU A 135 1.90 -6.21 -8.25
CA GLU A 135 1.92 -7.19 -7.17
C GLU A 135 3.32 -7.78 -7.00
N ALA A 136 3.86 -7.78 -5.78
CA ALA A 136 5.21 -8.27 -5.49
C ALA A 136 5.32 -9.81 -5.54
N SER A 137 4.28 -10.52 -5.07
CA SER A 137 4.19 -11.98 -5.03
C SER A 137 4.08 -12.59 -6.41
N ALA A 138 5.10 -13.35 -6.83
CA ALA A 138 5.08 -14.06 -8.10
C ALA A 138 3.96 -15.11 -8.18
N GLU A 139 3.66 -15.75 -7.05
CA GLU A 139 2.60 -16.73 -6.92
C GLU A 139 1.21 -16.09 -7.11
N ALA A 140 0.97 -14.95 -6.45
CA ALA A 140 -0.29 -14.22 -6.58
C ALA A 140 -0.50 -13.70 -8.01
N ARG A 141 0.55 -13.17 -8.64
CA ARG A 141 0.54 -12.82 -10.08
C ARG A 141 0.20 -14.03 -10.96
N GLY A 142 0.74 -15.20 -10.65
CA GLY A 142 0.45 -16.45 -11.36
C GLY A 142 -1.04 -16.82 -11.34
N ALA A 143 -1.75 -16.51 -10.25
CA ALA A 143 -3.17 -16.79 -10.08
C ALA A 143 -4.13 -15.75 -10.72
N GLN A 144 -3.61 -14.59 -11.16
CA GLN A 144 -4.45 -13.50 -11.67
C GLN A 144 -5.27 -13.88 -12.90
N ARG A 145 -4.66 -14.60 -13.85
CA ARG A 145 -5.36 -15.01 -15.10
C ARG A 145 -6.60 -15.86 -14.80
N GLU A 146 -6.47 -16.81 -13.88
CA GLU A 146 -7.57 -17.69 -13.48
C GLU A 146 -8.65 -16.92 -12.72
N THR A 147 -8.25 -16.07 -11.77
CA THR A 147 -9.18 -15.27 -10.95
C THR A 147 -10.00 -14.29 -11.78
N LEU A 148 -9.35 -13.60 -12.73
CA LEU A 148 -9.99 -12.68 -13.66
C LEU A 148 -10.89 -13.43 -14.66
N GLY A 149 -10.46 -14.59 -15.15
CA GLY A 149 -11.26 -15.45 -16.03
C GLY A 149 -11.77 -14.71 -17.26
N ASP A 150 -13.08 -14.51 -17.34
CA ASP A 150 -13.78 -13.93 -18.48
C ASP A 150 -13.53 -12.43 -18.70
N VAL A 151 -12.99 -11.73 -17.70
CA VAL A 151 -12.60 -10.31 -17.82
C VAL A 151 -11.09 -10.11 -18.01
N ALA A 152 -10.30 -11.20 -18.09
CA ALA A 152 -8.84 -11.14 -18.22
C ALA A 152 -8.36 -10.39 -19.49
N GLY A 153 -9.22 -10.26 -20.51
CA GLY A 153 -8.93 -9.51 -21.73
C GLY A 153 -8.76 -7.99 -21.53
N ARG A 154 -9.08 -7.45 -20.35
CA ARG A 154 -8.84 -6.03 -20.01
C ARG A 154 -7.46 -5.76 -19.40
N VAL A 155 -6.70 -6.79 -19.05
CA VAL A 155 -5.35 -6.64 -18.47
C VAL A 155 -4.41 -6.08 -19.54
N SER A 156 -3.94 -4.86 -19.30
CA SER A 156 -2.92 -4.18 -20.10
C SER A 156 -1.51 -4.49 -19.59
N SER A 157 -1.32 -4.59 -18.27
CA SER A 157 -0.05 -5.06 -17.69
C SER A 157 -0.25 -5.76 -16.35
N SER A 158 0.60 -6.74 -16.06
CA SER A 158 0.73 -7.35 -14.73
C SER A 158 2.22 -7.52 -14.42
N GLY A 159 2.67 -6.95 -13.29
CA GLY A 159 4.08 -6.91 -12.92
C GLY A 159 4.30 -6.56 -11.46
N VAL A 160 5.55 -6.28 -11.08
CA VAL A 160 5.93 -5.92 -9.70
C VAL A 160 5.75 -4.42 -9.43
N SER A 161 5.80 -3.61 -10.48
CA SER A 161 5.82 -2.15 -10.39
C SER A 161 4.57 -1.52 -10.99
N LEU A 162 4.25 -0.32 -10.50
CA LEU A 162 3.27 0.56 -11.12
C LEU A 162 3.67 0.90 -12.57
N PRO A 163 2.71 1.24 -13.45
CA PRO A 163 3.03 1.79 -14.77
C PRO A 163 3.86 3.07 -14.67
N ASP A 164 4.67 3.38 -15.68
CA ASP A 164 5.52 4.59 -15.71
C ASP A 164 4.72 5.88 -15.69
N SER A 165 3.53 5.86 -16.27
CA SER A 165 2.53 6.91 -16.15
C SER A 165 1.14 6.35 -16.43
N PHE A 166 0.10 6.97 -15.88
CA PHE A 166 -1.29 6.55 -16.11
C PHE A 166 -2.28 7.73 -16.01
N GLU A 167 -3.44 7.58 -16.66
CA GLU A 167 -4.57 8.50 -16.63
C GLU A 167 -5.85 7.75 -16.26
N GLY A 168 -6.34 7.93 -15.03
CA GLY A 168 -7.46 7.16 -14.51
C GLY A 168 -7.47 7.08 -12.98
N VAL A 169 -7.46 5.88 -12.42
CA VAL A 169 -7.49 5.67 -10.97
C VAL A 169 -6.48 4.62 -10.56
N LEU A 170 -5.74 4.91 -9.49
CA LEU A 170 -5.00 3.90 -8.75
C LEU A 170 -5.76 3.53 -7.48
N ILE A 171 -5.87 2.24 -7.22
CA ILE A 171 -6.44 1.68 -5.99
C ILE A 171 -5.32 0.91 -5.25
N ALA A 172 -5.20 1.15 -3.95
CA ALA A 172 -4.45 0.31 -3.03
C ALA A 172 -5.35 -0.01 -1.83
N ASN A 173 -5.69 -1.29 -1.65
CA ASN A 173 -6.50 -1.76 -0.53
C ASN A 173 -5.63 -2.62 0.38
N GLU A 174 -5.47 -2.21 1.64
CA GLU A 174 -4.69 -2.92 2.68
C GLU A 174 -3.26 -3.22 2.18
N LEU A 175 -2.54 -2.15 1.82
CA LEU A 175 -1.18 -2.24 1.25
C LEU A 175 -0.16 -1.46 2.09
N LEU A 176 -0.54 -0.29 2.59
CA LEU A 176 0.38 0.63 3.24
C LEU A 176 0.70 0.18 4.67
N ASP A 177 -0.25 -0.50 5.34
CA ASP A 177 -0.04 -1.08 6.66
C ASP A 177 1.03 -2.17 6.70
N ALA A 178 1.17 -2.92 5.60
CA ALA A 178 2.18 -3.96 5.42
C ALA A 178 3.57 -3.41 5.09
N PHE A 179 3.71 -2.11 4.80
CA PHE A 179 5.02 -1.55 4.49
C PHE A 179 5.93 -1.53 5.73
N PRO A 180 7.23 -1.83 5.56
CA PRO A 180 8.17 -1.82 6.66
C PRO A 180 8.27 -0.46 7.34
N VAL A 181 8.05 -0.45 8.66
CA VAL A 181 8.11 0.75 9.50
C VAL A 181 9.35 0.76 10.38
N HIS A 182 9.87 1.96 10.63
CA HIS A 182 10.82 2.16 11.70
C HIS A 182 10.05 2.26 13.02
N GLN A 183 10.56 1.64 14.09
CA GLN A 183 10.00 1.83 15.42
C GLN A 183 10.96 2.71 16.23
N VAL A 184 10.43 3.80 16.76
CA VAL A 184 11.18 4.76 17.57
C VAL A 184 10.63 4.80 18.98
N VAL A 185 11.48 5.17 19.93
CA VAL A 185 11.09 5.40 21.32
C VAL A 185 11.66 6.71 21.79
N MET A 186 10.83 7.53 22.43
CA MET A 186 11.30 8.77 23.05
C MET A 186 11.89 8.48 24.42
N ARG A 187 13.09 8.98 24.67
CA ARG A 187 13.76 8.97 25.97
C ARG A 187 13.93 10.40 26.47
N GLU A 188 14.27 10.56 27.75
CA GLU A 188 14.51 11.88 28.35
C GLU A 188 15.62 12.65 27.62
N ASP A 189 16.59 11.94 27.04
CA ASP A 189 17.72 12.48 26.28
C ASP A 189 17.50 12.48 24.75
N GLY A 190 16.27 12.23 24.30
CA GLY A 190 15.83 12.36 22.92
C GLY A 190 15.42 11.05 22.24
N LEU A 191 15.22 11.14 20.92
CA LEU A 191 14.72 10.03 20.12
C LEU A 191 15.76 8.90 20.01
N ARG A 192 15.28 7.66 20.17
CA ARG A 192 16.02 6.42 19.91
C ARG A 192 15.25 5.58 18.92
N GLU A 193 15.96 4.74 18.18
CA GLU A 193 15.36 3.74 17.31
C GLU A 193 15.50 2.35 17.91
N VAL A 194 14.49 1.51 17.66
CA VAL A 194 14.47 0.11 18.06
C VAL A 194 15.14 -0.75 16.99
N TYR A 195 16.05 -1.60 17.44
CA TYR A 195 16.79 -2.55 16.61
C TYR A 195 16.59 -3.99 17.07
N VAL A 196 16.66 -4.93 16.13
CA VAL A 196 16.52 -6.37 16.34
C VAL A 196 17.89 -7.04 16.36
N VAL A 197 18.15 -7.84 17.40
CA VAL A 197 19.40 -8.59 17.59
C VAL A 197 19.12 -10.03 18.08
N PRO A 198 20.04 -10.99 17.86
CA PRO A 198 19.92 -12.31 18.46
C PRO A 198 20.18 -12.25 19.98
N VAL A 199 19.51 -13.13 20.72
CA VAL A 199 19.79 -13.37 22.15
C VAL A 199 21.11 -14.14 22.27
N ALA A 200 22.03 -13.64 23.11
CA ALA A 200 23.40 -14.14 23.23
C ALA A 200 23.54 -15.63 23.62
N ARG A 201 22.51 -16.26 24.21
CA ARG A 201 22.53 -17.68 24.64
C ARG A 201 21.94 -18.67 23.63
N ALA A 202 21.36 -18.24 22.51
CA ALA A 202 20.58 -19.10 21.62
C ALA A 202 21.40 -19.80 20.52
N PHE A 203 22.61 -20.28 20.84
CA PHE A 203 23.42 -21.09 19.92
C PHE A 203 23.60 -22.51 20.46
N GLN A 204 22.49 -23.22 20.63
CA GLN A 204 22.52 -24.68 20.55
C GLN A 204 22.32 -25.07 19.08
N ALA A 205 23.08 -26.06 18.60
CA ALA A 205 23.36 -26.29 17.18
C ALA A 205 22.18 -26.77 16.31
N SER A 206 20.92 -26.69 16.78
CA SER A 206 19.74 -27.16 16.04
C SER A 206 18.55 -26.20 15.99
N GLU A 207 18.64 -25.00 16.57
CA GLU A 207 17.52 -24.04 16.60
C GLU A 207 17.92 -22.64 16.10
N SER A 208 16.98 -21.97 15.43
CA SER A 208 17.13 -20.56 15.07
C SER A 208 17.27 -19.71 16.34
N PRO A 209 18.21 -18.76 16.40
CA PRO A 209 18.41 -17.97 17.62
C PRO A 209 17.17 -17.13 17.91
N ALA A 210 16.73 -17.13 19.17
CA ALA A 210 15.72 -16.19 19.65
C ALA A 210 16.17 -14.75 19.37
N LEU A 211 15.22 -13.87 19.03
CA LEU A 211 15.45 -12.46 18.76
C LEU A 211 14.97 -11.61 19.94
N GLN A 212 15.61 -10.46 20.13
CA GLN A 212 15.24 -9.45 21.10
C GLN A 212 15.41 -8.05 20.51
N ILE A 213 14.83 -7.05 21.18
CA ILE A 213 15.02 -5.64 20.83
C ILE A 213 16.12 -4.99 21.66
N ILE A 214 16.82 -4.03 21.06
CA ILE A 214 17.68 -3.06 21.74
C ILE A 214 17.37 -1.66 21.22
N GLU A 215 17.83 -0.64 21.92
CA GLU A 215 17.68 0.76 21.52
C GLU A 215 19.03 1.34 21.09
N GLY A 216 19.00 2.18 20.07
CA GLY A 216 20.18 2.84 19.53
C GLY A 216 19.86 4.23 18.97
N PRO A 217 20.87 4.94 18.46
CA PRO A 217 20.63 6.21 17.76
C PRO A 217 19.73 5.97 16.52
N PRO A 218 18.95 6.97 16.08
CA PRO A 218 18.21 6.90 14.82
C PRO A 218 19.13 6.55 13.63
N SER A 219 18.72 5.58 12.83
CA SER A 219 19.45 5.14 11.63
C SER A 219 19.43 6.17 10.51
N THR A 220 18.50 7.13 10.55
CA THR A 220 18.38 8.23 9.60
C THR A 220 17.80 9.48 10.27
N PRO A 221 18.27 10.69 9.92
CA PRO A 221 17.67 11.95 10.41
C PRO A 221 16.22 12.13 9.93
N ALA A 222 15.78 11.39 8.91
CA ALA A 222 14.42 11.45 8.40
C ALA A 222 13.36 11.10 9.46
N LEU A 223 13.70 10.31 10.49
CA LEU A 223 12.78 9.94 11.57
C LEU A 223 12.41 11.16 12.42
N GLN A 224 13.39 11.97 12.82
CA GLN A 224 13.12 13.20 13.55
C GLN A 224 12.41 14.22 12.66
N ALA A 225 12.88 14.39 11.42
CA ALA A 225 12.25 15.30 10.47
C ALA A 225 10.78 14.94 10.16
N TYR A 226 10.43 13.65 10.22
CA TYR A 226 9.05 13.19 10.06
C TYR A 226 8.16 13.72 11.18
N LEU A 227 8.58 13.56 12.45
CA LEU A 227 7.84 14.06 13.62
C LEU A 227 7.76 15.58 13.64
N ASP A 228 8.88 16.26 13.33
CA ASP A 228 8.95 17.73 13.29
C ASP A 228 7.97 18.31 12.26
N ARG A 229 7.90 17.71 11.06
CA ARG A 229 6.97 18.12 10.00
C ARG A 229 5.50 17.99 10.44
N LEU A 230 5.19 17.00 11.26
CA LEU A 230 3.85 16.79 11.81
C LEU A 230 3.55 17.67 13.03
N GLY A 231 4.56 18.37 13.57
CA GLY A 231 4.45 19.09 14.83
C GLY A 231 4.18 18.16 16.02
N VAL A 232 4.62 16.90 15.93
CA VAL A 232 4.41 15.87 16.95
C VAL A 232 5.58 15.87 17.93
N THR A 233 5.27 15.99 19.22
CA THR A 233 6.22 15.74 20.31
C THR A 233 5.76 14.49 21.06
N LEU A 234 6.62 13.48 21.09
CA LEU A 234 6.36 12.24 21.83
C LEU A 234 6.78 12.42 23.30
N GLU A 235 6.03 11.83 24.22
CA GLU A 235 6.42 11.81 25.64
C GLU A 235 7.47 10.72 25.92
N PRO A 236 8.37 10.90 26.90
CA PRO A 236 9.30 9.86 27.31
C PRO A 236 8.60 8.54 27.60
N GLY A 237 9.11 7.45 27.01
CA GLY A 237 8.53 6.11 27.11
C GLY A 237 7.63 5.72 25.94
N TRP A 238 7.09 6.68 25.18
CA TRP A 238 6.27 6.36 24.01
C TRP A 238 7.10 5.69 22.94
N ARG A 239 6.58 4.57 22.43
CA ARG A 239 7.17 3.76 21.37
C ARG A 239 6.17 3.71 20.22
N VAL A 240 6.56 4.23 19.05
CA VAL A 240 5.64 4.42 17.91
C VAL A 240 6.31 4.02 16.60
N GLU A 241 5.51 3.81 15.57
CA GLU A 241 5.95 3.49 14.22
C GLU A 241 6.02 4.74 13.31
N ILE A 242 7.04 4.80 12.47
CA ILE A 242 7.22 5.80 11.41
C ILE A 242 7.39 5.06 10.09
N ASN A 243 6.43 5.27 9.17
CA ASN A 243 6.42 4.62 7.86
C ASN A 243 6.99 5.55 6.77
N LEU A 244 8.31 5.62 6.69
CA LEU A 244 9.00 6.40 5.64
C LEU A 244 8.70 5.86 4.24
N ARG A 245 8.56 4.53 4.10
CA ARG A 245 8.33 3.87 2.82
C ARG A 245 6.96 4.22 2.22
N ALA A 246 5.90 4.31 3.04
CA ALA A 246 4.58 4.72 2.58
C ALA A 246 4.60 6.13 2.00
N VAL A 247 5.27 7.08 2.66
CA VAL A 247 5.41 8.46 2.15
C VAL A 247 6.11 8.49 0.80
N ASP A 248 7.21 7.76 0.65
CA ASP A 248 7.94 7.72 -0.62
C ASP A 248 7.16 7.01 -1.72
N TRP A 249 6.45 5.94 -1.38
CA TRP A 249 5.61 5.20 -2.33
C TRP A 249 4.42 6.03 -2.82
N VAL A 250 3.71 6.72 -1.92
CA VAL A 250 2.58 7.60 -2.30
C VAL A 250 3.07 8.75 -3.18
N ARG A 251 4.23 9.34 -2.85
CA ARG A 251 4.85 10.37 -3.70
C ARG A 251 5.21 9.82 -5.09
N ASP A 252 5.68 8.58 -5.18
CA ASP A 252 5.94 7.93 -6.47
C ASP A 252 4.65 7.71 -7.27
N ALA A 253 3.60 7.19 -6.64
CA ALA A 253 2.30 6.99 -7.25
C ALA A 253 1.69 8.30 -7.77
N ALA A 254 1.74 9.36 -6.95
CA ALA A 254 1.26 10.69 -7.32
C ALA A 254 2.03 11.29 -8.51
N ARG A 255 3.36 11.09 -8.58
CA ARG A 255 4.17 11.55 -9.73
C ARG A 255 3.85 10.82 -11.03
N ARG A 256 3.49 9.53 -10.95
CA ARG A 256 3.12 8.71 -12.13
C ARG A 256 1.70 9.02 -12.61
N LEU A 257 0.83 9.50 -11.73
CA LEU A 257 -0.53 9.91 -12.06
C LEU A 257 -0.52 11.24 -12.84
N ARG A 258 -0.79 11.16 -14.15
CA ARG A 258 -0.86 12.37 -15.01
C ARG A 258 -2.16 13.15 -14.80
N ARG A 259 -3.26 12.43 -14.66
CA ARG A 259 -4.61 12.97 -14.45
C ARG A 259 -5.49 11.87 -13.88
N GLY A 260 -6.15 12.12 -12.75
CA GLY A 260 -6.99 11.11 -12.12
C GLY A 260 -7.00 11.16 -10.60
N PHE A 261 -7.18 9.99 -9.98
CA PHE A 261 -7.36 9.86 -8.55
C PHE A 261 -6.50 8.73 -7.96
N LEU A 262 -6.16 8.87 -6.67
CA LEU A 262 -5.62 7.79 -5.84
C LEU A 262 -6.69 7.42 -4.80
N ILE A 263 -7.04 6.15 -4.74
CA ILE A 263 -7.92 5.56 -3.72
C ILE A 263 -7.06 4.65 -2.85
N LEU A 264 -6.79 5.10 -1.62
CA LEU A 264 -5.97 4.38 -0.64
C LEU A 264 -6.88 3.99 0.52
N ILE A 265 -7.04 2.69 0.76
CA ILE A 265 -7.96 2.14 1.77
C ILE A 265 -7.12 1.30 2.70
N ASP A 266 -7.05 1.69 3.97
CA ASP A 266 -6.19 1.05 4.94
C ASP A 266 -6.65 1.32 6.38
N TYR A 267 -6.07 0.62 7.35
CA TYR A 267 -6.32 0.86 8.77
C TYR A 267 -5.31 1.88 9.29
N GLY A 268 -5.80 2.99 9.86
CA GLY A 268 -4.93 4.08 10.26
C GLY A 268 -5.64 5.23 10.92
N HIS A 269 -4.87 6.25 11.29
CA HIS A 269 -5.38 7.45 11.95
C HIS A 269 -4.65 8.70 11.44
N PRO A 270 -5.25 9.91 11.57
CA PRO A 270 -4.52 11.15 11.44
C PRO A 270 -3.39 11.23 12.49
N ALA A 271 -2.29 11.91 12.17
CA ALA A 271 -1.09 11.99 13.02
C ALA A 271 -1.39 12.41 14.47
N ARG A 272 -2.32 13.35 14.68
CA ARG A 272 -2.73 13.82 16.03
C ARG A 272 -3.30 12.72 16.93
N GLU A 273 -3.87 11.68 16.33
CA GLU A 273 -4.46 10.55 17.03
C GLU A 273 -3.45 9.41 17.09
N LEU A 274 -2.81 9.07 15.95
CA LEU A 274 -1.79 8.03 15.87
C LEU A 274 -0.62 8.26 16.83
N TYR A 275 -0.18 9.51 17.00
CA TYR A 275 0.88 9.90 17.92
C TYR A 275 0.31 10.52 19.19
N SER A 276 -0.60 9.80 19.84
CA SER A 276 -1.22 10.19 21.11
C SER A 276 -1.08 9.09 22.16
N VAL A 277 -1.54 9.38 23.39
CA VAL A 277 -1.55 8.42 24.49
C VAL A 277 -2.28 7.12 24.15
N ALA A 278 -3.28 7.16 23.25
CA ALA A 278 -4.04 5.98 22.83
C ALA A 278 -3.18 4.93 22.10
N HIS A 279 -2.05 5.35 21.53
CA HIS A 279 -1.13 4.49 20.79
C HIS A 279 0.32 4.66 21.29
N ALA A 280 0.50 5.01 22.56
CA ALA A 280 1.82 5.19 23.18
C ALA A 280 2.67 3.91 23.19
N SER A 281 2.04 2.74 23.09
CA SER A 281 2.68 1.42 22.96
C SER A 281 2.94 1.00 21.49
N GLY A 282 2.53 1.82 20.53
CA GLY A 282 2.58 1.53 19.10
C GLY A 282 1.33 0.79 18.60
N THR A 283 1.39 0.39 17.33
CA THR A 283 0.29 -0.29 16.60
C THR A 283 0.75 -1.53 15.86
N LEU A 284 2.05 -1.85 15.89
CA LEU A 284 2.62 -3.00 15.21
C LEU A 284 1.96 -4.30 15.69
N THR A 285 1.23 -4.96 14.80
CA THR A 285 0.37 -6.11 15.07
C THR A 285 0.75 -7.27 14.17
N THR A 286 0.58 -8.49 14.67
CA THR A 286 0.72 -9.70 13.84
C THR A 286 -0.56 -10.48 13.69
N PHE A 287 -0.68 -11.20 12.59
CA PHE A 287 -1.81 -12.09 12.30
C PHE A 287 -1.33 -13.49 11.92
N SER A 288 -1.91 -14.51 12.55
CA SER A 288 -1.66 -15.91 12.23
C SER A 288 -2.84 -16.78 12.65
N GLY A 289 -3.42 -17.54 11.71
CA GLY A 289 -4.56 -18.43 11.96
C GLY A 289 -5.79 -17.74 12.57
N HIS A 290 -6.16 -16.57 12.06
CA HIS A 290 -7.26 -15.72 12.54
C HIS A 290 -7.08 -15.19 13.98
N ARG A 291 -5.84 -15.14 14.46
CA ARG A 291 -5.49 -14.57 15.76
C ARG A 291 -4.55 -13.40 15.57
N SER A 292 -4.86 -12.30 16.23
CA SER A 292 -3.99 -11.12 16.26
C SER A 292 -3.21 -11.02 17.57
N ALA A 293 -2.01 -10.43 17.50
CA ALA A 293 -1.22 -10.10 18.67
C ALA A 293 -0.61 -8.69 18.49
N GLY A 294 -1.06 -7.74 19.31
CA GLY A 294 -0.58 -6.37 19.30
C GLY A 294 0.70 -6.16 20.13
N PRO A 295 1.16 -4.91 20.28
CA PRO A 295 2.42 -4.57 20.94
C PRO A 295 2.52 -5.04 22.39
N GLU A 296 1.38 -5.15 23.10
CA GLU A 296 1.31 -5.48 24.53
C GLU A 296 1.13 -6.99 24.80
N ALA A 297 1.07 -7.82 23.76
CA ALA A 297 0.63 -9.21 23.88
C ALA A 297 1.63 -10.19 24.55
N SER A 298 2.84 -9.76 24.90
CA SER A 298 3.89 -10.66 25.43
C SER A 298 4.80 -9.97 26.44
N ALA A 299 5.10 -10.65 27.55
CA ALA A 299 5.95 -10.16 28.62
C ALA A 299 7.46 -10.32 28.33
N ASP A 300 7.85 -11.29 27.50
CA ASP A 300 9.27 -11.64 27.29
C ASP A 300 9.86 -11.01 26.02
N ALA A 301 9.16 -11.12 24.90
CA ALA A 301 9.55 -10.55 23.61
C ALA A 301 8.31 -10.21 22.77
N PRO A 302 8.29 -9.08 22.04
CA PRO A 302 7.17 -8.70 21.20
C PRO A 302 6.73 -9.81 20.24
N ALA A 303 5.41 -9.99 20.07
CA ALA A 303 4.85 -11.07 19.24
C ALA A 303 5.36 -11.03 17.78
N TRP A 304 5.61 -9.83 17.26
CA TRP A 304 6.14 -9.61 15.90
C TRP A 304 7.56 -10.10 15.66
N LEU A 305 8.35 -10.33 16.72
CA LEU A 305 9.68 -10.96 16.59
C LEU A 305 9.62 -12.48 16.42
N GLN A 306 8.49 -13.10 16.75
CA GLN A 306 8.35 -14.54 16.73
C GLN A 306 8.12 -15.03 15.29
N ARG A 307 8.65 -16.21 14.95
CA ARG A 307 8.38 -16.91 13.67
C ARG A 307 8.42 -15.97 12.42
N PRO A 308 9.50 -15.22 12.18
CA PRO A 308 9.59 -14.31 11.03
C PRO A 308 9.33 -15.07 9.72
N GLY A 309 8.50 -14.48 8.85
CA GLY A 309 8.10 -15.10 7.58
C GLY A 309 7.02 -16.18 7.68
N GLN A 310 6.39 -16.34 8.85
CA GLN A 310 5.27 -17.28 9.07
C GLN A 310 4.00 -16.59 9.61
N GLN A 311 4.04 -15.28 9.81
CA GLN A 311 2.92 -14.47 10.25
C GLN A 311 2.98 -13.13 9.53
N ASP A 312 1.82 -12.52 9.33
CA ASP A 312 1.76 -11.17 8.79
C ASP A 312 2.16 -10.15 9.86
N LEU A 313 2.69 -9.00 9.42
CA LEU A 313 3.11 -7.88 10.25
C LEU A 313 2.52 -6.59 9.66
N THR A 314 1.69 -5.89 10.41
CA THR A 314 1.07 -4.63 9.97
C THR A 314 1.22 -3.54 11.02
N ALA A 315 1.22 -2.28 10.60
CA ALA A 315 1.17 -1.11 11.48
C ALA A 315 0.14 -0.12 10.95
N HIS A 316 -0.53 0.61 11.85
CA HIS A 316 -1.54 1.59 11.45
C HIS A 316 -0.91 2.70 10.58
N VAL A 317 -1.63 3.10 9.55
CA VAL A 317 -1.20 4.12 8.59
C VAL A 317 -1.36 5.53 9.16
N ASP A 318 -0.34 6.37 9.01
CA ASP A 318 -0.45 7.81 9.24
C ASP A 318 -1.10 8.51 8.03
N PHE A 319 -2.41 8.71 8.11
CA PHE A 319 -3.16 9.35 7.04
C PHE A 319 -2.79 10.82 6.81
N THR A 320 -2.25 11.51 7.81
CA THR A 320 -1.78 12.90 7.65
C THR A 320 -0.55 12.93 6.75
N SER A 321 0.38 12.00 6.94
CA SER A 321 1.56 11.90 6.09
C SER A 321 1.26 11.37 4.69
N VAL A 322 0.32 10.42 4.56
CA VAL A 322 -0.17 9.96 3.25
C VAL A 322 -0.80 11.12 2.47
N GLN A 323 -1.69 11.89 3.09
CA GLN A 323 -2.34 13.03 2.43
C GLN A 323 -1.34 14.12 2.01
N ALA A 324 -0.31 14.37 2.82
CA ALA A 324 0.72 15.36 2.50
C ALA A 324 1.70 14.90 1.40
N ALA A 325 1.75 13.59 1.10
CA ALA A 325 2.64 13.01 0.10
C ALA A 325 2.02 12.92 -1.30
N ALA A 326 0.68 12.87 -1.37
CA ALA A 326 -0.12 12.83 -2.61
C ALA A 326 -0.23 14.23 -3.23
#